data_AF-A0A7Y0FRZ7-F1
#
_entry.id   AF-A0A7Y0FRZ7-F1
#
_cell.length_a   1.000
_cell.length_b   1.000
_cell.length_c   1.000
_cell.angle_alpha   90.00
_cell.angle_beta   90.00
_cell.angle_gamma   90.00
#
_symmetry.space_group_name_H-M   'P 1'
#
loop_
_entity.id
_entity.type
_entity.pdbx_description
1 polymer ?
#
loop_
_entity_poly.entity_id
_entity_poly.type
_entity_poly.pdbx_seq_one_letter_code
_entity_poly.pdbx_strand_id
1 'polypeptide(L)'
;MRKLYAIVCLALLSNAYKAQESLPYYQQYLLDGEFLFNPAQYGKTDYVQLNANYHKQFDKFSDSPNTQSIGINGNIFDRVGAGLSIFRDSNGPISAGGITAGASYFIPLSSEGERKDQFSFGTSVSFYNMNFDYTSVNVEDGYDPLLIGKEGNIFMAYANFGAAATYRNIFAGISVNDIALSNDKAIVNGIEPSPIKFFLNLGYNWHFADNIFVTPSALINLNTNSTRMIDYNLMATFFNDINSFSAGVSYRTVQNRFDSQQLQVAPVVKVRINKLMIGATYNIGMSDIQTYGGNSFMLSLGYNFDNFINHRGYRY
;
A
#
# COMPACT_ATOMS: atom_id res chain seq x y z
N MET A 1 18.29 -12.34 42.61
CA MET A 1 19.12 -11.48 41.73
C MET A 1 19.00 -11.88 40.26
N ARG A 2 19.43 -13.08 39.81
CA ARG A 2 19.32 -13.51 38.38
C ARG A 2 17.89 -13.55 37.80
N LYS A 3 16.88 -13.91 38.61
CA LYS A 3 15.47 -13.90 38.18
C LYS A 3 14.86 -12.50 38.03
N LEU A 4 15.42 -11.48 38.69
CA LEU A 4 14.93 -10.10 38.61
C LEU A 4 15.36 -9.44 37.29
N TYR A 5 16.56 -9.76 36.79
CA TYR A 5 17.05 -9.27 35.50
C TYR A 5 16.24 -9.81 34.32
N ALA A 6 15.77 -11.05 34.39
CA ALA A 6 14.89 -11.64 33.37
C ALA A 6 13.53 -10.93 33.32
N ILE A 7 12.95 -10.61 34.47
CA ILE A 7 11.67 -9.87 34.59
C ILE A 7 11.82 -8.43 34.10
N VAL A 8 12.95 -7.77 34.43
CA VAL A 8 13.25 -6.41 33.93
C VAL A 8 13.53 -6.41 32.42
N CYS A 9 14.19 -7.45 31.88
CA CYS A 9 14.36 -7.59 30.42
C CYS A 9 13.03 -7.87 29.69
N LEU A 10 12.14 -8.69 30.25
CA LEU A 10 10.80 -8.92 29.70
C LEU A 10 9.91 -7.66 29.76
N ALA A 11 10.01 -6.89 30.84
CA ALA A 11 9.30 -5.62 31.01
C ALA A 11 9.86 -4.47 30.16
N LEU A 12 11.11 -4.60 29.67
CA LEU A 12 11.69 -3.67 28.69
C LEU A 12 11.35 -4.06 27.24
N LEU A 13 11.02 -5.33 26.99
CA LEU A 13 10.51 -5.83 25.70
C LEU A 13 9.01 -5.57 25.50
N SER A 14 8.26 -5.22 26.55
CA SER A 14 6.82 -4.92 26.47
C SER A 14 6.48 -3.53 25.94
N ASN A 15 7.45 -2.72 25.51
CA ASN A 15 7.22 -1.50 24.72
C ASN A 15 7.13 -1.79 23.21
N ALA A 16 6.53 -2.93 22.84
CA ALA A 16 6.04 -3.15 21.50
C ALA A 16 4.76 -2.33 21.34
N TYR A 17 4.91 -1.06 20.94
CA TYR A 17 3.79 -0.19 20.58
C TYR A 17 2.92 -0.91 19.55
N LYS A 18 1.69 -1.28 19.94
CA LYS A 18 0.71 -1.95 19.08
C LYS A 18 0.01 -0.92 18.22
N ALA A 19 0.71 -0.41 17.23
CA ALA A 19 0.11 0.41 16.21
C ALA A 19 -0.58 -0.50 15.19
N GLN A 20 -1.90 -0.34 15.04
CA GLN A 20 -2.69 -1.12 14.09
C GLN A 20 -2.67 -0.42 12.74
N GLU A 21 -1.93 -0.97 11.79
CA GLU A 21 -1.93 -0.43 10.43
C GLU A 21 -3.28 -0.68 9.76
N SER A 22 -3.76 0.29 8.97
CA SER A 22 -4.91 0.11 8.08
C SER A 22 -4.60 -0.88 6.94
N LEU A 23 -4.66 -0.49 5.67
CA LEU A 23 -4.12 -1.30 4.59
C LEU A 23 -2.59 -1.35 4.72
N PRO A 24 -1.96 -2.53 4.83
CA PRO A 24 -0.51 -2.63 4.78
C PRO A 24 0.01 -2.29 3.37
N TYR A 25 0.93 -1.32 3.30
CA TYR A 25 1.47 -0.81 2.04
C TYR A 25 2.82 -1.46 1.71
N TYR A 26 2.87 -2.20 0.61
CA TYR A 26 4.05 -2.88 0.09
C TYR A 26 4.47 -2.25 -1.25
N GLN A 27 4.52 -3.04 -2.32
CA GLN A 27 4.97 -2.64 -3.65
C GLN A 27 3.80 -2.55 -4.65
N GLN A 28 2.55 -2.50 -4.17
CA GLN A 28 1.36 -2.43 -5.03
C GLN A 28 1.47 -1.27 -6.04
N TYR A 29 2.12 -0.17 -5.66
CA TYR A 29 2.37 0.98 -6.52
C TYR A 29 3.18 0.68 -7.79
N LEU A 30 4.08 -0.30 -7.75
CA LEU A 30 4.85 -0.73 -8.94
C LEU A 30 3.97 -1.57 -9.90
N LEU A 31 2.89 -2.14 -9.37
CA LEU A 31 1.92 -3.00 -10.06
C LEU A 31 0.57 -2.30 -10.26
N ASP A 32 0.60 -1.01 -10.61
CA ASP A 32 -0.55 -0.16 -10.94
C ASP A 32 -1.54 0.08 -9.77
N GLY A 33 -1.12 -0.20 -8.54
CA GLY A 33 -1.88 0.07 -7.32
C GLY A 33 -1.62 1.45 -6.70
N GLU A 34 -1.21 2.45 -7.50
CA GLU A 34 -0.90 3.82 -7.01
C GLU A 34 -2.07 4.48 -6.27
N PHE A 35 -3.29 4.22 -6.74
CA PHE A 35 -4.52 4.75 -6.17
C PHE A 35 -4.85 4.21 -4.77
N LEU A 36 -4.22 3.10 -4.34
CA LEU A 36 -4.46 2.50 -3.02
C LEU A 36 -3.90 3.35 -1.88
N PHE A 37 -2.88 4.16 -2.13
CA PHE A 37 -2.25 5.03 -1.12
C PHE A 37 -2.25 6.51 -1.50
N ASN A 38 -2.58 6.88 -2.75
CA ASN A 38 -2.76 8.28 -3.10
C ASN A 38 -4.11 8.49 -3.82
N PRO A 39 -5.12 9.07 -3.14
CA PRO A 39 -6.43 9.28 -3.75
C PRO A 39 -6.39 10.24 -4.95
N ALA A 40 -5.35 11.06 -5.12
CA ALA A 40 -5.19 11.89 -6.32
C ALA A 40 -4.97 11.08 -7.61
N GLN A 41 -4.69 9.77 -7.51
CA GLN A 41 -4.46 8.90 -8.66
C GLN A 41 -5.75 8.20 -9.14
N TYR A 42 -6.89 8.36 -8.45
CA TYR A 42 -8.15 7.80 -8.96
C TYR A 42 -8.46 8.34 -10.35
N GLY A 43 -8.69 7.46 -11.33
CA GLY A 43 -9.00 7.89 -12.69
C GLY A 43 -7.85 8.56 -13.42
N LYS A 44 -6.58 8.24 -13.08
CA LYS A 44 -5.35 8.68 -13.78
C LYS A 44 -5.33 8.31 -15.27
N THR A 45 -6.03 7.26 -15.67
CA THR A 45 -6.16 6.83 -17.06
C THR A 45 -7.58 6.98 -17.56
N ASP A 46 -7.77 6.85 -18.88
CA ASP A 46 -9.11 6.90 -19.46
C ASP A 46 -9.90 5.62 -19.21
N TYR A 47 -9.23 4.50 -18.94
CA TYR A 47 -9.87 3.25 -18.57
C TYR A 47 -10.48 3.29 -17.16
N VAL A 48 -11.51 2.45 -16.96
CA VAL A 48 -11.90 1.98 -15.64
C VAL A 48 -10.97 0.83 -15.29
N GLN A 49 -10.07 1.03 -14.33
CA GLN A 49 -9.06 0.07 -13.93
C GLN A 49 -9.52 -0.73 -12.73
N LEU A 50 -9.49 -2.05 -12.87
CA LEU A 50 -9.54 -3.00 -11.77
C LEU A 50 -8.10 -3.42 -11.43
N ASN A 51 -7.79 -3.53 -10.14
CA ASN A 51 -6.50 -4.02 -9.65
C ASN A 51 -6.75 -4.90 -8.41
N ALA A 52 -6.33 -6.15 -8.48
CA ALA A 52 -6.38 -7.11 -7.40
C ALA A 52 -4.96 -7.51 -7.02
N ASN A 53 -4.63 -7.49 -5.73
CA ASN A 53 -3.32 -7.86 -5.21
C ASN A 53 -3.47 -8.95 -4.16
N TYR A 54 -2.53 -9.87 -4.17
CA TYR A 54 -2.31 -10.86 -3.13
C TYR A 54 -0.86 -10.77 -2.68
N HIS A 55 -0.64 -10.51 -1.40
CA HIS A 55 0.67 -10.48 -0.79
C HIS A 55 0.74 -11.50 0.34
N LYS A 56 1.80 -12.31 0.35
CA LYS A 56 2.09 -13.24 1.44
C LYS A 56 3.51 -12.99 1.94
N GLN A 57 3.66 -12.79 3.23
CA GLN A 57 4.95 -12.66 3.90
C GLN A 57 5.39 -14.00 4.47
N PHE A 58 6.69 -14.20 4.64
CA PHE A 58 7.26 -15.37 5.32
C PHE A 58 6.66 -16.70 4.83
N ASP A 59 6.94 -17.03 3.58
CA ASP A 59 6.39 -18.18 2.85
C ASP A 59 6.59 -19.55 3.54
N LYS A 60 7.49 -19.68 4.52
CA LYS A 60 7.71 -20.90 5.29
C LYS A 60 6.73 -21.11 6.45
N PHE A 61 5.98 -20.08 6.87
CA PHE A 61 5.00 -20.21 7.94
C PHE A 61 3.59 -20.50 7.38
N SER A 62 2.84 -21.40 8.04
CA SER A 62 1.47 -21.78 7.64
C SER A 62 0.50 -20.61 7.77
N ASP A 63 0.53 -19.93 8.93
CA ASP A 63 -0.36 -18.83 9.30
C ASP A 63 0.33 -17.47 9.15
N SER A 64 1.18 -17.38 8.12
CA SER A 64 1.97 -16.19 7.85
C SER A 64 1.09 -15.00 7.48
N PRO A 65 1.55 -13.76 7.73
CA PRO A 65 0.84 -12.56 7.32
C PRO A 65 0.49 -12.57 5.83
N ASN A 66 -0.77 -12.33 5.50
CA ASN A 66 -1.26 -12.29 4.14
C ASN A 66 -2.28 -11.16 3.97
N THR A 67 -2.10 -10.40 2.89
CA THR A 67 -2.94 -9.25 2.55
C THR A 67 -3.54 -9.47 1.17
N GLN A 68 -4.84 -9.28 1.05
CA GLN A 68 -5.55 -9.20 -0.23
C GLN A 68 -6.19 -7.84 -0.37
N SER A 69 -6.10 -7.25 -1.56
CA SER A 69 -6.79 -6.00 -1.86
C SER A 69 -7.40 -6.08 -3.25
N ILE A 70 -8.61 -5.57 -3.42
CA ILE A 70 -9.23 -5.36 -4.73
C ILE A 70 -9.65 -3.90 -4.80
N GLY A 71 -9.26 -3.21 -5.85
CA GLY A 71 -9.63 -1.83 -6.09
C GLY A 71 -10.10 -1.62 -7.51
N ILE A 72 -11.06 -0.72 -7.67
CA ILE A 72 -11.54 -0.23 -8.95
C ILE A 72 -11.50 1.29 -8.94
N ASN A 73 -10.99 1.90 -10.01
CA ASN A 73 -10.99 3.34 -10.15
C ASN A 73 -11.18 3.74 -11.61
N GLY A 74 -11.63 4.96 -11.86
CA GLY A 74 -11.80 5.46 -13.22
C GLY A 74 -12.18 6.92 -13.23
N ASN A 75 -12.10 7.51 -14.42
CA ASN A 75 -12.67 8.82 -14.66
C ASN A 75 -14.19 8.71 -14.83
N ILE A 76 -14.94 9.37 -13.96
CA ILE A 76 -16.40 9.26 -13.91
C ILE A 76 -17.11 10.46 -14.53
N PHE A 77 -16.45 11.61 -14.56
CA PHE A 77 -16.94 12.83 -15.20
C PHE A 77 -15.74 13.65 -15.67
N ASP A 78 -15.98 14.71 -16.44
CA ASP A 78 -14.91 15.59 -16.89
C ASP A 78 -14.03 16.04 -15.71
N ARG A 79 -12.74 15.68 -15.78
CA ARG A 79 -11.72 15.93 -14.75
C ARG A 79 -11.95 15.31 -13.38
N VAL A 80 -13.03 14.56 -13.18
CA VAL A 80 -13.35 13.93 -11.90
C VAL A 80 -13.06 12.43 -11.97
N GLY A 81 -12.14 11.98 -11.12
CA GLY A 81 -11.90 10.57 -10.86
C GLY A 81 -12.64 10.10 -9.62
N ALA A 82 -12.96 8.81 -9.58
CA ALA A 82 -13.43 8.14 -8.38
C ALA A 82 -12.84 6.74 -8.27
N GLY A 83 -12.79 6.24 -7.05
CA GLY A 83 -12.31 4.89 -6.78
C GLY A 83 -12.89 4.29 -5.52
N LEU A 84 -12.90 2.96 -5.50
CA LEU A 84 -13.31 2.12 -4.40
C LEU A 84 -12.27 1.02 -4.26
N SER A 85 -11.88 0.71 -3.03
CA SER A 85 -11.06 -0.47 -2.74
C SER A 85 -11.52 -1.16 -1.48
N ILE A 86 -11.35 -2.47 -1.46
CA ILE A 86 -11.57 -3.31 -0.30
C ILE A 86 -10.28 -4.07 -0.04
N PHE A 87 -10.00 -4.34 1.23
CA PHE A 87 -8.89 -5.20 1.59
C PHE A 87 -9.23 -6.09 2.77
N ARG A 88 -8.47 -7.17 2.87
CA ARG A 88 -8.44 -8.08 3.99
C ARG A 88 -6.99 -8.39 4.31
N ASP A 89 -6.62 -8.27 5.55
CA ASP A 89 -5.33 -8.65 6.10
C ASP A 89 -5.53 -9.69 7.18
N SER A 90 -4.66 -10.69 7.23
CA SER A 90 -4.67 -11.74 8.24
C SER A 90 -3.25 -11.99 8.69
N ASN A 91 -3.05 -11.94 10.01
CA ASN A 91 -1.78 -12.14 10.68
C ASN A 91 -2.00 -13.01 11.93
N GLY A 92 -2.02 -14.32 11.73
CA GLY A 92 -2.37 -15.30 12.77
C GLY A 92 -3.74 -15.01 13.41
N PRO A 93 -3.83 -14.78 14.73
CA PRO A 93 -5.09 -14.54 15.45
C PRO A 93 -5.73 -13.17 15.13
N ILE A 94 -5.01 -12.28 14.44
CA ILE A 94 -5.49 -10.97 14.08
C ILE A 94 -5.98 -11.00 12.63
N SER A 95 -7.19 -10.51 12.42
CA SER A 95 -7.71 -10.24 11.08
C SER A 95 -8.21 -8.81 11.00
N ALA A 96 -7.94 -8.17 9.88
CA ALA A 96 -8.39 -6.83 9.61
C ALA A 96 -8.99 -6.74 8.22
N GLY A 97 -9.92 -5.83 8.03
CA GLY A 97 -10.49 -5.54 6.73
C GLY A 97 -10.87 -4.08 6.65
N GLY A 98 -10.97 -3.57 5.43
CA GLY A 98 -11.40 -2.21 5.25
C GLY A 98 -11.94 -1.93 3.87
N ILE A 99 -12.71 -0.86 3.78
CA ILE A 99 -13.30 -0.35 2.56
C ILE A 99 -12.90 1.12 2.45
N THR A 100 -12.31 1.50 1.32
CA THR A 100 -11.92 2.88 1.04
C THR A 100 -12.64 3.36 -0.20
N ALA A 101 -13.31 4.49 -0.11
CA ALA A 101 -13.94 5.15 -1.25
C ALA A 101 -13.47 6.59 -1.34
N GLY A 102 -13.29 7.10 -2.55
CA GLY A 102 -12.83 8.47 -2.72
C GLY A 102 -12.99 9.02 -4.12
N ALA A 103 -12.58 10.27 -4.26
CA ALA A 103 -12.66 11.04 -5.49
C ALA A 103 -11.41 11.90 -5.68
N SER A 104 -11.18 12.29 -6.91
CA SER A 104 -10.07 13.13 -7.32
C SER A 104 -10.51 14.12 -8.38
N TYR A 105 -9.76 15.21 -8.49
CA TYR A 105 -9.93 16.21 -9.52
C TYR A 105 -8.59 16.47 -10.21
N PHE A 106 -8.64 16.60 -11.53
CA PHE A 106 -7.47 16.77 -12.39
C PHE A 106 -7.49 18.12 -13.08
N ILE A 107 -6.36 18.81 -13.02
CA ILE A 107 -6.08 20.08 -13.68
C ILE A 107 -5.04 19.79 -14.78
N PRO A 108 -5.40 19.92 -16.06
CA PRO A 108 -4.42 19.80 -17.13
C PRO A 108 -3.39 20.94 -17.03
N LEU A 109 -2.11 20.59 -17.12
CA LEU A 109 -1.00 21.55 -17.08
C LEU A 109 -0.52 21.98 -18.47
N SER A 110 -0.88 21.20 -19.49
CA SER A 110 -0.63 21.50 -20.90
C SER A 110 -1.94 21.67 -21.65
N SER A 111 -1.93 22.53 -22.66
CA SER A 111 -3.03 22.69 -23.62
C SER A 111 -3.01 21.63 -24.74
N GLU A 112 -1.96 20.80 -24.79
CA GLU A 112 -1.90 19.69 -25.72
C GLU A 112 -2.92 18.63 -25.31
N GLY A 113 -3.69 18.14 -26.29
CA GLY A 113 -4.86 17.27 -26.11
C GLY A 113 -4.62 15.92 -25.42
N GLU A 114 -3.41 15.67 -24.92
CA GLU A 114 -2.99 14.41 -24.31
C GLU A 114 -2.84 14.56 -22.79
N ARG A 115 -3.39 13.61 -22.01
CA ARG A 115 -3.36 13.56 -20.53
C ARG A 115 -1.96 13.34 -19.91
N LYS A 116 -0.90 13.76 -20.59
CA LYS A 116 0.49 13.56 -20.18
C LYS A 116 0.87 14.49 -19.03
N ASP A 117 0.49 15.75 -19.13
CA ASP A 117 0.84 16.79 -18.16
C ASP A 117 -0.40 17.18 -17.35
N GLN A 118 -0.47 16.69 -16.11
CA GLN A 118 -1.63 16.88 -15.24
C GLN A 118 -1.22 17.04 -13.79
N PHE A 119 -1.89 17.93 -13.09
CA PHE A 119 -1.89 18.01 -11.63
C PHE A 119 -3.22 17.46 -11.12
N SER A 120 -3.21 16.72 -10.03
CA SER A 120 -4.42 16.23 -9.41
C SER A 120 -4.35 16.33 -7.90
N PHE A 121 -5.51 16.44 -7.29
CA PHE A 121 -5.69 16.29 -5.85
C PHE A 121 -6.89 15.38 -5.61
N GLY A 122 -6.88 14.70 -4.48
CA GLY A 122 -7.94 13.77 -4.15
C GLY A 122 -8.09 13.55 -2.67
N THR A 123 -9.22 12.98 -2.30
CA THR A 123 -9.53 12.59 -0.94
C THR A 123 -10.27 11.26 -0.92
N SER A 124 -10.09 10.50 0.14
CA SER A 124 -10.87 9.29 0.38
C SER A 124 -11.20 9.13 1.85
N VAL A 125 -12.23 8.35 2.12
CA VAL A 125 -12.59 7.88 3.45
C VAL A 125 -12.42 6.36 3.48
N SER A 126 -11.77 5.87 4.54
CA SER A 126 -11.52 4.46 4.79
C SER A 126 -12.24 4.04 6.06
N PHE A 127 -13.08 3.01 5.95
CA PHE A 127 -13.68 2.33 7.09
C PHE A 127 -12.87 1.06 7.35
N TYR A 128 -12.34 0.95 8.56
CA TYR A 128 -11.45 -0.12 8.99
C TYR A 128 -12.11 -0.91 10.10
N ASN A 129 -12.02 -2.23 10.02
CA ASN A 129 -12.49 -3.14 11.03
C ASN A 129 -11.41 -4.16 11.36
N MET A 130 -11.12 -4.34 12.64
CA MET A 130 -10.18 -5.35 13.12
C MET A 130 -10.88 -6.29 14.09
N ASN A 131 -10.57 -7.57 13.96
CA ASN A 131 -11.02 -8.63 14.84
C ASN A 131 -9.83 -9.39 15.42
N PHE A 132 -9.88 -9.67 16.71
CA PHE A 132 -8.93 -10.56 17.40
C PHE A 132 -9.65 -11.87 17.79
N ASP A 133 -9.16 -12.99 17.27
CA ASP A 133 -9.66 -14.33 17.62
C ASP A 133 -8.88 -14.92 18.80
N TYR A 134 -9.47 -14.81 19.99
CA TYR A 134 -8.92 -15.36 21.22
C TYR A 134 -8.88 -16.90 21.24
N THR A 135 -9.68 -17.59 20.41
CA THR A 135 -9.75 -19.07 20.39
C THR A 135 -8.56 -19.72 19.68
N SER A 136 -7.86 -18.94 18.86
CA SER A 136 -6.69 -19.38 18.10
C SER A 136 -5.36 -19.24 18.87
N VAL A 137 -5.41 -18.75 20.11
CA VAL A 137 -4.22 -18.50 20.96
C VAL A 137 -4.01 -19.64 21.95
N ASN A 138 -2.84 -20.26 21.93
CA ASN A 138 -2.43 -21.22 22.95
C ASN A 138 -1.84 -20.46 24.15
N VAL A 139 -2.51 -20.55 25.30
CA VAL A 139 -2.01 -20.03 26.58
C VAL A 139 -1.06 -21.03 27.25
N GLU A 140 0.08 -20.54 27.74
CA GLU A 140 1.11 -21.38 28.39
C GLU A 140 0.61 -21.94 29.73
N ASP A 141 -0.07 -21.11 30.54
CA ASP A 141 -0.86 -21.54 31.68
C ASP A 141 -2.32 -21.66 31.22
N GLY A 142 -2.90 -22.86 31.25
CA GLY A 142 -4.20 -23.21 30.65
C GLY A 142 -5.44 -22.41 31.11
N TYR A 143 -5.26 -21.33 31.88
CA TYR A 143 -6.31 -20.40 32.29
C TYR A 143 -5.77 -18.96 32.44
N ASP A 144 -5.89 -18.13 31.39
CA ASP A 144 -5.66 -16.68 31.47
C ASP A 144 -7.00 -15.91 31.33
N PRO A 145 -7.54 -15.33 32.42
CA PRO A 145 -8.78 -14.56 32.40
C PRO A 145 -8.81 -13.37 31.44
N LEU A 146 -7.65 -12.83 31.03
CA LEU A 146 -7.57 -11.73 30.06
C LEU A 146 -7.74 -12.20 28.60
N LEU A 147 -7.60 -13.50 28.36
CA LEU A 147 -7.82 -14.14 27.06
C LEU A 147 -9.17 -14.88 27.00
N ILE A 148 -9.96 -14.84 28.07
CA ILE A 148 -11.36 -15.27 28.11
C ILE A 148 -12.25 -14.08 27.70
N GLY A 149 -12.27 -13.78 26.39
CA GLY A 149 -12.98 -12.63 25.83
C GLY A 149 -13.91 -13.00 24.67
N LYS A 150 -15.06 -12.31 24.59
CA LYS A 150 -15.81 -12.19 23.32
C LYS A 150 -14.90 -11.52 22.29
N GLU A 151 -14.99 -11.95 21.03
CA GLU A 151 -14.33 -11.35 19.87
C GLU A 151 -14.25 -9.82 20.01
N GLY A 152 -13.02 -9.30 20.02
CA GLY A 152 -12.76 -7.88 20.11
C GLY A 152 -12.86 -7.26 18.73
N ASN A 153 -14.01 -6.63 18.43
CA ASN A 153 -14.20 -5.89 17.19
C ASN A 153 -13.85 -4.40 17.41
N ILE A 154 -12.93 -3.88 16.59
CA ILE A 154 -12.56 -2.47 16.59
C ILE A 154 -12.92 -1.88 15.24
N PHE A 155 -13.73 -0.82 15.26
CA PHE A 155 -14.07 -0.05 14.08
C PHE A 155 -13.45 1.34 14.14
N MET A 156 -12.82 1.76 13.04
CA MET A 156 -12.23 3.09 12.88
C MET A 156 -12.60 3.66 11.52
N ALA A 157 -12.78 4.98 11.46
CA ALA A 157 -12.90 5.72 10.21
C ALA A 157 -11.68 6.62 10.03
N TYR A 158 -11.13 6.64 8.82
CA TYR A 158 -9.98 7.46 8.45
C TYR A 158 -10.28 8.33 7.23
N ALA A 159 -9.70 9.52 7.20
CA ALA A 159 -9.60 10.35 6.02
C ALA A 159 -8.20 10.28 5.43
N ASN A 160 -8.14 10.40 4.11
CA ASN A 160 -6.90 10.46 3.36
C ASN A 160 -6.96 11.64 2.39
N PHE A 161 -5.81 12.25 2.15
CA PHE A 161 -5.65 13.34 1.19
C PHE A 161 -4.42 13.09 0.34
N GLY A 162 -4.49 13.49 -0.92
CA GLY A 162 -3.39 13.30 -1.85
C GLY A 162 -3.31 14.42 -2.87
N ALA A 163 -2.09 14.63 -3.36
CA ALA A 163 -1.82 15.40 -4.56
C ALA A 163 -0.82 14.64 -5.43
N ALA A 164 -0.91 14.85 -6.73
CA ALA A 164 0.03 14.29 -7.69
C ALA A 164 0.23 15.25 -8.86
N ALA A 165 1.39 15.18 -9.48
CA ALA A 165 1.71 15.94 -10.67
C ALA A 165 2.47 15.03 -11.64
N THR A 166 2.16 15.14 -12.92
CA THR A 166 2.99 14.63 -14.01
C THR A 166 3.29 15.80 -14.92
N TYR A 167 4.56 16.01 -15.24
CA TYR A 167 5.01 17.07 -16.13
C TYR A 167 6.27 16.62 -16.86
N ARG A 168 6.24 16.62 -18.19
CA ARG A 168 7.41 16.27 -19.04
C ARG A 168 8.11 14.98 -18.59
N ASN A 169 7.34 13.91 -18.42
CA ASN A 169 7.79 12.58 -17.99
C ASN A 169 8.31 12.48 -16.54
N ILE A 170 8.33 13.58 -15.78
CA ILE A 170 8.54 13.57 -14.34
C ILE A 170 7.17 13.34 -13.69
N PHE A 171 7.08 12.40 -12.76
CA PHE A 171 5.91 12.25 -11.90
C PHE A 171 6.30 12.40 -10.45
N ALA A 172 5.45 13.08 -9.69
CA ALA A 172 5.59 13.23 -8.26
C ALA A 172 4.22 13.13 -7.59
N GLY A 173 4.18 12.64 -6.37
CA GLY A 173 2.96 12.53 -5.59
C GLY A 173 3.25 12.64 -4.11
N ILE A 174 2.31 13.24 -3.39
CA ILE A 174 2.30 13.28 -1.93
C ILE A 174 0.93 12.82 -1.44
N SER A 175 0.89 12.08 -0.33
CA SER A 175 -0.37 11.80 0.35
C SER A 175 -0.19 11.68 1.85
N VAL A 176 -1.27 11.99 2.57
CA VAL A 176 -1.41 11.79 4.00
C VAL A 176 -2.58 10.85 4.20
N ASN A 177 -2.29 9.67 4.75
CA ASN A 177 -3.27 8.60 4.94
C ASN A 177 -3.47 8.32 6.43
N ASP A 178 -4.57 7.66 6.74
CA ASP A 178 -4.93 7.19 8.08
C ASP A 178 -5.16 8.33 9.10
N ILE A 179 -5.68 9.48 8.66
CA ILE A 179 -6.10 10.55 9.59
C ILE A 179 -7.40 10.10 10.26
N ALA A 180 -7.34 9.78 11.55
CA ALA A 180 -8.53 9.32 12.29
C ALA A 180 -9.65 10.36 12.27
N LEU A 181 -10.83 9.97 11.78
CA LEU A 181 -12.06 10.77 11.78
C LEU A 181 -12.94 10.51 13.02
N SER A 182 -12.71 9.37 13.67
CA SER A 182 -13.42 8.95 14.88
C SER A 182 -12.44 8.85 16.06
N ASN A 183 -12.80 9.49 17.18
CA ASN A 183 -12.18 9.48 18.51
C ASN A 183 -10.91 10.35 18.72
N ASP A 184 -11.10 11.49 19.39
CA ASP A 184 -10.07 12.38 19.96
C ASP A 184 -9.31 11.77 21.17
N LYS A 185 -9.37 10.45 21.36
CA LYS A 185 -8.72 9.77 22.49
C LYS A 185 -7.57 8.93 21.97
N ALA A 186 -6.39 9.14 22.55
CA ALA A 186 -5.17 8.36 22.26
C ALA A 186 -5.34 6.84 22.46
N ILE A 187 -6.39 6.44 23.19
CA ILE A 187 -6.70 5.06 23.53
C ILE A 187 -8.23 4.89 23.44
N VAL A 188 -8.71 4.12 22.46
CA VAL A 188 -10.11 3.67 22.37
C VAL A 188 -10.16 2.24 22.87
N ASN A 189 -10.85 1.98 23.99
CA ASN A 189 -10.91 0.63 24.61
C ASN A 189 -9.53 -0.03 24.89
N GLY A 190 -8.46 0.74 25.08
CA GLY A 190 -7.11 0.19 25.26
C GLY A 190 -6.27 0.10 23.98
N ILE A 191 -6.77 0.59 22.85
CA ILE A 191 -6.14 0.47 21.52
C ILE A 191 -5.81 1.84 20.89
N GLU A 192 -4.61 1.95 20.32
CA GLU A 192 -4.09 3.12 19.59
C GLU A 192 -4.50 3.08 18.10
N PRO A 193 -4.97 4.20 17.51
CA PRO A 193 -5.27 4.30 16.07
C PRO A 193 -4.05 4.01 15.17
N SER A 194 -4.30 3.70 13.89
CA SER A 194 -3.24 3.62 12.87
C SER A 194 -2.40 4.90 12.87
N PRO A 195 -1.06 4.79 12.81
CA PRO A 195 -0.21 5.95 12.73
C PRO A 195 -0.49 6.67 11.42
N ILE A 196 -0.52 8.00 11.46
CA ILE A 196 -0.70 8.80 10.24
C ILE A 196 0.52 8.54 9.34
N LYS A 197 0.26 8.22 8.07
CA LYS A 197 1.29 7.90 7.08
C LYS A 197 1.43 9.03 6.08
N PHE A 198 2.66 9.43 5.80
CA PHE A 198 3.02 10.41 4.79
C PHE A 198 3.76 9.71 3.67
N PHE A 199 3.15 9.65 2.49
CA PHE A 199 3.79 9.12 1.30
C PHE A 199 4.33 10.26 0.45
N LEU A 200 5.55 10.08 -0.05
CA LEU A 200 6.14 10.90 -1.09
C LEU A 200 6.64 9.97 -2.18
N ASN A 201 6.20 10.20 -3.41
CA ASN A 201 6.59 9.42 -4.58
C ASN A 201 7.19 10.38 -5.61
N LEU A 202 8.29 9.96 -6.24
CA LEU A 202 8.96 10.73 -7.28
C LEU A 202 9.57 9.76 -8.29
N GLY A 203 9.50 10.09 -9.57
CA GLY A 203 10.23 9.37 -10.60
C GLY A 203 10.27 10.09 -11.93
N TYR A 204 11.01 9.51 -12.86
CA TYR A 204 11.21 10.07 -14.19
C TYR A 204 11.18 8.95 -15.23
N ASN A 205 10.37 9.08 -16.27
CA ASN A 205 10.36 8.13 -17.38
C ASN A 205 11.38 8.58 -18.42
N TRP A 206 12.57 7.97 -18.39
CA TRP A 206 13.63 8.24 -19.33
C TRP A 206 13.47 7.39 -20.59
N HIS A 207 13.02 8.02 -21.69
CA HIS A 207 12.89 7.35 -22.98
C HIS A 207 14.25 7.22 -23.67
N PHE A 208 14.65 5.98 -23.95
CA PHE A 208 15.86 5.65 -24.73
C PHE A 208 15.54 5.45 -26.21
N ALA A 209 14.34 4.94 -26.49
CA ALA A 209 13.79 4.73 -27.82
C ALA A 209 12.27 4.94 -27.76
N ASP A 210 11.61 5.00 -28.91
CA ASP A 210 10.17 5.24 -29.00
C ASP A 210 9.34 4.17 -28.26
N ASN A 211 9.86 2.95 -28.13
CA ASN A 211 9.21 1.80 -27.51
C ASN A 211 9.87 1.34 -26.19
N ILE A 212 10.86 2.09 -25.67
CA ILE A 212 11.61 1.71 -24.48
C ILE A 212 11.86 2.93 -23.58
N PHE A 213 11.44 2.81 -22.33
CA PHE A 213 11.82 3.76 -21.28
C PHE A 213 12.30 3.05 -20.02
N VAL A 214 13.14 3.73 -19.24
CA VAL A 214 13.53 3.31 -17.90
C VAL A 214 13.04 4.34 -16.89
N THR A 215 12.46 3.85 -15.81
CA THR A 215 11.91 4.64 -14.73
C THR A 215 12.72 4.43 -13.46
N PRO A 216 13.72 5.28 -13.18
CA PRO A 216 14.18 5.50 -11.81
C PRO A 216 13.05 6.17 -11.00
N SER A 217 12.74 5.61 -9.83
CA SER A 217 11.78 6.23 -8.91
C SER A 217 12.13 5.94 -7.46
N ALA A 218 11.62 6.78 -6.57
CA ALA A 218 11.69 6.59 -5.14
C ALA A 218 10.32 6.75 -4.50
N LEU A 219 10.02 5.90 -3.51
CA LEU A 219 8.87 6.05 -2.64
C LEU A 219 9.35 6.17 -1.20
N ILE A 220 8.94 7.22 -0.51
CA ILE A 220 9.19 7.44 0.90
C ILE A 220 7.86 7.30 1.64
N ASN A 221 7.83 6.50 2.69
CA ASN A 221 6.72 6.38 3.62
C ASN A 221 7.24 6.70 5.02
N LEU A 222 6.70 7.77 5.61
CA LEU A 222 6.98 8.19 6.99
C LEU A 222 5.71 7.96 7.81
N ASN A 223 5.84 7.50 9.05
CA ASN A 223 4.69 7.43 9.94
C ASN A 223 4.94 8.14 11.28
N THR A 224 3.87 8.45 12.01
CA THR A 224 3.94 9.12 13.32
C THR A 224 4.68 8.32 14.39
N ASN A 225 4.90 7.02 14.17
CA ASN A 225 5.70 6.16 15.04
C ASN A 225 7.21 6.25 14.79
N SER A 226 7.67 7.26 14.02
CA SER A 226 9.07 7.45 13.67
C SER A 226 9.64 6.29 12.83
N THR A 227 8.80 5.52 12.14
CA THR A 227 9.24 4.58 11.11
C THR A 227 9.40 5.33 9.80
N ARG A 228 10.53 5.10 9.13
CA ARG A 228 10.83 5.63 7.80
C ARG A 228 11.16 4.49 6.87
N MET A 229 10.35 4.31 5.85
CA MET A 229 10.60 3.39 4.74
C MET A 229 10.96 4.19 3.49
N ILE A 230 12.01 3.76 2.79
CA ILE A 230 12.38 4.31 1.49
C ILE A 230 12.59 3.14 0.53
N ASP A 231 11.88 3.19 -0.59
CA ASP A 231 12.10 2.31 -1.73
C ASP A 231 12.84 3.07 -2.81
N TYR A 232 13.93 2.51 -3.29
CA TYR A 232 14.60 2.90 -4.51
C TYR A 232 14.27 1.90 -5.59
N ASN A 233 13.73 2.37 -6.71
CA ASN A 233 13.24 1.52 -7.77
C ASN A 233 13.90 1.88 -9.09
N LEU A 234 14.15 0.86 -9.90
CA LEU A 234 14.56 1.01 -11.28
C LEU A 234 13.78 0.01 -12.11
N MET A 235 12.98 0.50 -13.05
CA MET A 235 12.12 -0.35 -13.89
C MET A 235 12.26 0.00 -15.36
N ALA A 236 12.71 -0.95 -16.17
CA ALA A 236 12.70 -0.82 -17.63
C ALA A 236 11.34 -1.28 -18.16
N THR A 237 10.78 -0.55 -19.12
CA THR A 237 9.52 -0.88 -19.77
C THR A 237 9.70 -0.86 -21.28
N PHE A 238 9.36 -1.98 -21.90
CA PHE A 238 9.25 -2.17 -23.34
C PHE A 238 7.77 -2.17 -23.67
N PHE A 239 7.35 -1.36 -24.64
CA PHE A 239 5.93 -1.23 -24.95
C PHE A 239 5.71 -1.07 -26.45
N ASN A 240 4.60 -1.63 -26.91
CA ASN A 240 4.05 -1.44 -28.25
C ASN A 240 2.61 -0.90 -28.08
N ASP A 241 1.90 -0.69 -29.19
CA ASP A 241 0.55 -0.10 -29.17
C ASP A 241 -0.47 -0.86 -28.28
N ILE A 242 -0.27 -2.16 -28.09
CA ILE A 242 -1.25 -3.04 -27.40
C ILE A 242 -0.64 -3.69 -26.13
N ASN A 243 0.67 -3.91 -26.10
CA ASN A 243 1.32 -4.72 -25.07
C ASN A 243 2.45 -3.95 -24.40
N SER A 244 2.70 -4.25 -23.12
CA SER A 244 3.90 -3.76 -22.45
C SER A 244 4.49 -4.83 -21.53
N PHE A 245 5.81 -4.81 -21.42
CA PHE A 245 6.60 -5.65 -20.54
C PHE A 245 7.51 -4.75 -19.73
N SER A 246 7.34 -4.77 -18.41
CA SER A 246 8.19 -4.08 -17.46
C SER A 246 8.96 -5.08 -16.61
N ALA A 247 10.24 -4.85 -16.43
CA ALA A 247 11.09 -5.58 -15.50
C ALA A 247 12.00 -4.62 -14.75
N GLY A 248 12.20 -4.88 -13.47
CA GLY A 248 12.93 -3.97 -12.62
C GLY A 248 13.33 -4.57 -11.29
N VAL A 249 13.93 -3.72 -10.46
CA VAL A 249 14.31 -4.05 -9.09
C VAL A 249 13.88 -2.92 -8.17
N SER A 250 13.43 -3.30 -6.98
CA SER A 250 13.11 -2.42 -5.87
C SER A 250 14.01 -2.77 -4.69
N TYR A 251 14.72 -1.76 -4.15
CA TYR A 251 15.53 -1.88 -2.95
C TYR A 251 14.89 -1.06 -1.83
N ARG A 252 14.46 -1.73 -0.76
CA ARG A 252 13.77 -1.12 0.37
C ARG A 252 14.67 -1.06 1.58
N THR A 253 14.75 0.12 2.18
CA THR A 253 15.32 0.36 3.49
C THR A 253 14.23 0.81 4.44
N VAL A 254 14.20 0.27 5.66
CA VAL A 254 13.34 0.81 6.74
C VAL A 254 14.20 1.08 7.95
N GLN A 255 13.96 2.23 8.54
CA GLN A 255 14.55 2.64 9.77
C GLN A 255 13.44 2.86 10.78
N ASN A 256 13.57 2.21 11.93
CA ASN A 256 12.71 2.41 13.08
C ASN A 256 13.48 3.22 14.13
N ARG A 257 12.77 3.72 15.15
CA ARG A 257 13.34 4.53 16.24
C ARG A 257 14.49 3.86 17.00
N PHE A 258 14.59 2.54 16.95
CA PHE A 258 15.54 1.73 17.71
C PHE A 258 16.62 1.06 16.87
N ASP A 259 16.39 0.89 15.56
CA ASP A 259 17.30 0.13 14.69
C ASP A 259 17.13 0.50 13.21
N SER A 260 18.20 0.32 12.44
CA SER A 260 18.24 0.50 10.99
C SER A 260 18.46 -0.85 10.34
N GLN A 261 17.42 -1.41 9.71
CA GLN A 261 17.52 -2.72 9.07
C GLN A 261 17.60 -2.57 7.54
N GLN A 262 18.59 -3.22 6.91
CA GLN A 262 18.64 -3.39 5.45
C GLN A 262 17.60 -4.46 5.09
N LEU A 263 16.58 -4.10 4.31
CA LEU A 263 15.28 -4.75 4.51
C LEU A 263 14.74 -5.59 3.37
N GLN A 264 15.03 -5.31 2.11
CA GLN A 264 14.75 -6.26 1.03
C GLN A 264 15.23 -5.76 -0.33
N VAL A 265 15.64 -6.70 -1.18
CA VAL A 265 15.72 -6.52 -2.63
C VAL A 265 14.59 -7.32 -3.27
N ALA A 266 13.88 -6.71 -4.20
CA ALA A 266 12.77 -7.34 -4.88
C ALA A 266 12.87 -7.17 -6.39
N PRO A 267 13.11 -8.25 -7.17
CA PRO A 267 12.75 -8.23 -8.58
C PRO A 267 11.26 -7.97 -8.74
N VAL A 268 10.94 -7.16 -9.75
CA VAL A 268 9.57 -6.79 -10.13
C VAL A 268 9.41 -7.09 -11.61
N VAL A 269 8.36 -7.82 -11.96
CA VAL A 269 7.97 -8.07 -13.35
C VAL A 269 6.50 -7.71 -13.51
N LYS A 270 6.17 -7.02 -14.59
CA LYS A 270 4.80 -6.64 -14.94
C LYS A 270 4.60 -6.81 -16.43
N VAL A 271 3.58 -7.55 -16.82
CA VAL A 271 3.22 -7.78 -18.22
C VAL A 271 1.81 -7.29 -18.42
N ARG A 272 1.60 -6.49 -19.46
CA ARG A 272 0.28 -6.11 -19.94
C ARG A 272 0.09 -6.65 -21.34
N ILE A 273 -0.96 -7.44 -21.51
CA ILE A 273 -1.40 -7.98 -22.79
C ILE A 273 -2.76 -7.37 -23.06
N ASN A 274 -2.81 -6.42 -23.99
CA ASN A 274 -4.00 -5.62 -24.26
C ASN A 274 -4.52 -4.94 -22.97
N LYS A 275 -5.69 -5.36 -22.47
CA LYS A 275 -6.34 -4.81 -21.27
C LYS A 275 -5.96 -5.52 -19.98
N LEU A 276 -5.40 -6.72 -20.07
CA LEU A 276 -5.03 -7.54 -18.91
C LEU A 276 -3.61 -7.19 -18.45
N MET A 277 -3.43 -6.94 -17.16
CA MET A 277 -2.14 -6.77 -16.52
C MET A 277 -1.90 -7.90 -15.52
N ILE A 278 -0.72 -8.49 -15.53
CA ILE A 278 -0.25 -9.45 -14.54
C ILE A 278 1.09 -8.94 -14.03
N GLY A 279 1.22 -8.86 -12.72
CA GLY A 279 2.43 -8.40 -12.05
C GLY A 279 2.85 -9.35 -10.93
N ALA A 280 4.16 -9.43 -10.70
CA ALA A 280 4.71 -10.19 -9.59
C ALA A 280 5.93 -9.48 -9.00
N THR A 281 6.08 -9.56 -7.69
CA THR A 281 7.31 -9.22 -6.97
C THR A 281 7.69 -10.32 -6.00
N TYR A 282 9.00 -10.49 -5.79
CA TYR A 282 9.52 -11.45 -4.82
C TYR A 282 10.50 -10.73 -3.90
N ASN A 283 10.12 -10.53 -2.64
CA ASN A 283 10.92 -9.80 -1.66
C ASN A 283 11.91 -10.74 -0.99
N ILE A 284 13.17 -10.55 -1.35
CA ILE A 284 14.32 -11.21 -0.73
C ILE A 284 14.81 -10.28 0.38
N GLY A 285 14.37 -10.52 1.61
CA GLY A 285 14.83 -9.77 2.76
C GLY A 285 16.20 -10.23 3.23
N MET A 286 16.91 -9.30 3.88
CA MET A 286 18.28 -9.47 4.33
C MET A 286 18.37 -9.51 5.87
N SER A 287 17.23 -9.57 6.56
CA SER A 287 17.12 -9.59 8.02
C SER A 287 17.22 -11.01 8.57
N ASP A 288 17.61 -11.12 9.85
CA ASP A 288 17.74 -12.41 10.54
C ASP A 288 16.42 -13.18 10.63
N ILE A 289 15.27 -12.50 10.67
CA ILE A 289 13.96 -13.19 10.70
C ILE A 289 13.66 -13.89 9.36
N GLN A 290 14.22 -13.39 8.25
CA GLN A 290 14.05 -13.96 6.92
C GLN A 290 14.64 -15.37 6.82
N THR A 291 15.70 -15.68 7.58
CA THR A 291 16.32 -17.02 7.54
C THR A 291 15.35 -18.09 8.03
N TYR A 292 14.50 -17.74 9.01
CA TYR A 292 13.50 -18.62 9.61
C TYR A 292 12.16 -18.57 8.88
N GLY A 293 11.64 -17.36 8.62
CA GLY A 293 10.33 -17.16 8.00
C GLY A 293 10.30 -17.34 6.48
N GLY A 294 11.46 -17.31 5.82
CA GLY A 294 11.50 -17.33 4.36
C GLY A 294 11.20 -15.97 3.75
N ASN A 295 10.82 -15.97 2.47
CA ASN A 295 10.66 -14.76 1.68
C ASN A 295 9.19 -14.36 1.53
N SER A 296 8.97 -13.18 0.99
CA SER A 296 7.62 -12.67 0.73
C SER A 296 7.39 -12.57 -0.77
N PHE A 297 6.17 -12.77 -1.24
CA PHE A 297 5.83 -12.58 -2.64
C PHE A 297 4.54 -11.77 -2.77
N MET A 298 4.41 -11.07 -3.89
CA MET A 298 3.21 -10.34 -4.23
C MET A 298 2.83 -10.67 -5.67
N LEU A 299 1.55 -10.94 -5.88
CA LEU A 299 0.96 -11.09 -7.20
C LEU A 299 -0.07 -9.99 -7.38
N SER A 300 -0.15 -9.45 -8.59
CA SER A 300 -1.14 -8.46 -8.98
C SER A 300 -1.80 -8.87 -10.29
N LEU A 301 -3.11 -8.67 -10.36
CA LEU A 301 -3.92 -8.86 -11.54
C LEU A 301 -4.69 -7.56 -11.78
N GLY A 302 -4.50 -6.95 -12.94
CA GLY A 302 -5.22 -5.76 -13.35
C GLY A 302 -6.03 -5.99 -14.61
N TYR A 303 -7.12 -5.25 -14.76
CA TYR A 303 -7.88 -5.22 -16.01
C TYR A 303 -8.38 -3.81 -16.31
N ASN A 304 -8.10 -3.35 -17.53
CA ASN A 304 -8.52 -2.05 -18.02
C ASN A 304 -9.81 -2.19 -18.84
N PHE A 305 -10.95 -1.87 -18.24
CA PHE A 305 -12.21 -1.77 -18.97
C PHE A 305 -12.25 -0.46 -19.75
N ASP A 306 -12.82 -0.48 -20.95
CA ASP A 306 -13.18 0.75 -21.65
C ASP A 306 -14.09 1.57 -20.74
N ASN A 307 -13.98 2.90 -20.81
CA ASN A 307 -14.75 3.75 -19.93
C ASN A 307 -16.23 3.73 -20.32
N PHE A 308 -16.98 2.90 -19.60
CA PHE A 308 -18.42 2.80 -19.73
C PHE A 308 -19.17 3.87 -18.92
N ILE A 309 -18.46 4.63 -18.07
CA ILE A 309 -19.06 5.66 -17.20
C ILE A 309 -18.97 7.03 -17.88
N ASN A 310 -17.76 7.42 -18.28
CA ASN A 310 -17.52 8.64 -19.05
C ASN A 310 -17.08 8.31 -20.47
N HIS A 311 -18.06 8.03 -21.34
CA HIS A 311 -17.82 7.75 -22.76
C HIS A 311 -17.14 8.89 -23.54
N ARG A 312 -17.25 10.13 -23.05
CA ARG A 312 -16.65 11.29 -23.71
C ARG A 312 -15.22 11.57 -23.24
N GLY A 313 -14.74 10.84 -22.23
CA GLY A 313 -13.43 11.05 -21.62
C GLY A 313 -13.24 12.45 -21.03
N TYR A 314 -11.98 12.81 -20.82
CA TYR A 314 -11.58 14.15 -20.37
C TYR A 314 -11.88 15.21 -21.42
N ARG A 315 -12.35 16.38 -20.97
CA ARG A 315 -12.62 17.54 -21.82
C ARG A 315 -11.74 18.73 -21.39
N TYR A 316 -11.29 19.46 -22.40
CA TYR A 316 -10.49 20.69 -22.27
C TYR A 316 -11.37 21.91 -22.02
#